data_AF-A0A2R6FZ83-F1
#
_entry.id   AF-A0A2R6FZ83-F1
#
_cell.length_a   1.000
_cell.length_b   1.000
_cell.length_c   1.000
_cell.angle_alpha   90.00
_cell.angle_beta   90.00
_cell.angle_gamma   90.00
#
_symmetry.space_group_name_H-M   'P 1'
#
loop_
_entity.id
_entity.type
_entity.pdbx_description
1 polymer ?
#
loop_
_entity_poly.entity_id
_entity_poly.type
_entity_poly.pdbx_seq_one_letter_code
_entity_poly.pdbx_strand_id
1 'polypeptide(L)'
;LTRYDIETPELANIVRALDAGGWEVGLHGSFDSFDDRDRLRDEKKKIERALGHEVVGGRQHFLNLAPGKETWRHHRAIGLDYDSSLGSSTEYGFQHGYDPFRPFDDEFVVFPLTAMETALVEGGDFTAAWDACEGLLGEAAANDAVMTVLWHPRLVGEDFPGYRELYRRLIERALEMDAWVGPPRDLYEHLDGPAVGAIEG
;
A
#
# COMPACT_ATOMS: atom_id res chain seq x y z
N LEU A 1 13.04 -3.60 -16.71
CA LEU A 1 12.08 -4.37 -15.90
C LEU A 1 12.71 -5.70 -15.52
N THR A 2 13.26 -5.80 -14.32
CA THR A 2 13.77 -7.08 -13.81
C THR A 2 12.55 -7.92 -13.44
N ARG A 3 12.26 -8.94 -14.25
CA ARG A 3 11.24 -9.96 -13.91
C ARG A 3 11.83 -10.83 -12.81
N TYR A 4 11.49 -10.52 -11.57
CA TYR A 4 11.71 -11.45 -10.47
C TYR A 4 10.62 -12.53 -10.54
N ASP A 5 11.02 -13.80 -10.52
CA ASP A 5 10.08 -14.92 -10.44
C ASP A 5 9.99 -15.36 -8.97
N ILE A 6 8.82 -15.14 -8.36
CA ILE A 6 8.55 -15.47 -6.95
C ILE A 6 8.68 -16.97 -6.66
N GLU A 7 8.61 -17.80 -7.70
CA GLU A 7 8.74 -19.25 -7.56
C GLU A 7 10.21 -19.71 -7.54
N THR A 8 11.20 -18.81 -7.71
CA THR A 8 12.59 -19.20 -7.46
C THR A 8 12.82 -19.49 -5.97
N PRO A 9 13.63 -20.50 -5.62
CA PRO A 9 13.89 -20.84 -4.22
C PRO A 9 14.41 -19.67 -3.40
N GLU A 10 15.26 -18.82 -3.98
CA GLU A 10 15.83 -17.66 -3.30
C GLU A 10 14.77 -16.64 -2.92
N LEU A 11 13.89 -16.27 -3.87
CA LEU A 11 12.87 -15.25 -3.62
C LEU A 11 11.74 -15.79 -2.75
N ALA A 12 11.33 -17.05 -2.96
CA ALA A 12 10.36 -17.72 -2.09
C ALA A 12 10.85 -17.76 -0.63
N ASN A 13 12.14 -18.01 -0.40
CA ASN A 13 12.72 -18.00 0.94
C ASN A 13 12.73 -16.61 1.57
N ILE A 14 13.02 -15.56 0.79
CA ILE A 14 12.95 -14.16 1.28
C ILE A 14 11.52 -13.82 1.69
N VAL A 15 10.53 -14.14 0.86
CA VAL A 15 9.13 -13.82 1.13
C VAL A 15 8.60 -14.59 2.34
N ARG A 16 8.94 -15.87 2.49
CA ARG A 16 8.63 -16.64 3.71
C ARG A 16 9.31 -16.07 4.95
N ALA A 17 10.53 -15.57 4.84
CA ALA A 17 11.25 -14.99 5.97
C ALA A 17 10.62 -13.66 6.42
N LEU A 18 10.14 -12.84 5.47
CA LEU A 18 9.39 -11.62 5.77
C LEU A 18 8.07 -11.96 6.47
N ASP A 19 7.31 -12.89 5.91
CA ASP A 19 6.03 -13.34 6.46
C ASP A 19 6.19 -13.93 7.88
N ALA A 20 7.15 -14.84 8.07
CA ALA A 20 7.47 -15.40 9.40
C ALA A 20 7.98 -14.34 10.40
N GLY A 21 8.47 -13.20 9.91
CA GLY A 21 8.88 -12.04 10.70
C GLY A 21 7.72 -11.11 11.07
N GLY A 22 6.48 -11.44 10.71
CA GLY A 22 5.30 -10.63 10.98
C GLY A 22 5.05 -9.51 9.97
N TRP A 23 5.78 -9.49 8.84
CA TRP A 23 5.50 -8.53 7.78
C TRP A 23 4.34 -9.02 6.92
N GLU A 24 3.43 -8.12 6.59
CA GLU A 24 2.44 -8.40 5.58
C GLU A 24 3.08 -8.57 4.19
N VAL A 25 2.68 -9.64 3.49
CA VAL A 25 2.93 -9.84 2.06
C VAL A 25 1.61 -9.70 1.29
N GLY A 26 1.57 -8.76 0.35
CA GLY A 26 0.42 -8.50 -0.53
C GLY A 26 0.74 -8.69 -2.02
N LEU A 27 -0.30 -8.69 -2.86
CA LEU A 27 -0.17 -8.73 -4.31
C LEU A 27 0.41 -7.40 -4.82
N HIS A 28 1.54 -7.45 -5.52
CA HIS A 28 2.02 -6.36 -6.33
C HIS A 28 1.86 -6.70 -7.82
N GLY A 29 0.68 -6.40 -8.37
CA GLY A 29 0.32 -6.76 -9.74
C GLY A 29 1.32 -6.21 -10.75
N SER A 30 1.67 -6.99 -11.77
CA SER A 30 2.61 -6.55 -12.80
C SER A 30 2.05 -5.40 -13.66
N PHE A 31 2.93 -4.67 -14.36
CA PHE A 31 2.59 -3.41 -15.03
C PHE A 31 1.30 -3.44 -15.87
N ASP A 32 1.11 -4.47 -16.70
CA ASP A 32 -0.05 -4.60 -17.60
C ASP A 32 -1.20 -5.42 -17.00
N SER A 33 -1.12 -5.83 -15.73
CA SER A 33 -2.12 -6.72 -15.12
C SER A 33 -3.33 -5.98 -14.56
N PHE A 34 -3.27 -4.65 -14.45
CA PHE A 34 -4.29 -3.85 -13.77
C PHE A 34 -5.72 -3.97 -14.36
N ASP A 35 -5.86 -4.37 -15.62
CA ASP A 35 -7.14 -4.65 -16.29
C ASP A 35 -7.24 -6.11 -16.80
N ASP A 36 -6.44 -7.02 -16.24
CA ASP A 36 -6.43 -8.44 -16.59
C ASP A 36 -6.63 -9.30 -15.35
N ARG A 37 -7.89 -9.63 -15.08
CA ARG A 37 -8.29 -10.44 -13.92
C ARG A 37 -7.60 -11.80 -13.86
N ASP A 38 -7.44 -12.47 -15.00
CA ASP A 38 -6.92 -13.83 -15.02
C ASP A 38 -5.41 -13.81 -14.73
N ARG A 39 -4.69 -12.82 -15.29
CA ARG A 39 -3.29 -12.57 -14.94
C ARG A 39 -3.10 -12.21 -13.47
N LEU A 40 -3.93 -11.32 -12.92
CA LEU A 40 -3.88 -10.98 -11.50
C LEU A 40 -4.12 -12.20 -10.60
N ARG A 41 -5.10 -13.05 -10.97
CA ARG A 41 -5.37 -14.30 -10.25
C ARG A 41 -4.17 -15.24 -10.27
N ASP A 42 -3.52 -15.38 -11.42
CA ASP A 42 -2.35 -16.25 -11.57
C ASP A 42 -1.14 -15.71 -10.80
N GLU A 43 -0.92 -14.39 -10.81
CA GLU A 43 0.12 -13.73 -10.01
C GLU A 43 -0.14 -13.88 -8.50
N LYS A 44 -1.38 -13.65 -8.03
CA LYS A 44 -1.79 -13.91 -6.64
C LYS A 44 -1.50 -15.34 -6.22
N LYS A 45 -1.94 -16.33 -7.00
CA LYS A 45 -1.72 -17.75 -6.72
C LYS A 45 -0.25 -18.14 -6.63
N LYS A 46 0.66 -17.46 -7.35
CA LYS A 46 2.11 -17.73 -7.25
C LYS A 46 2.66 -17.32 -5.89
N ILE A 47 2.24 -16.15 -5.40
CA ILE A 47 2.62 -15.65 -4.07
C ILE A 47 2.07 -16.59 -3.00
N GLU A 48 0.80 -16.95 -3.09
CA GLU A 48 0.14 -17.85 -2.13
C GLU A 48 0.75 -19.26 -2.12
N ARG A 49 1.19 -19.79 -3.27
CA ARG A 49 1.94 -21.06 -3.31
C ARG A 49 3.28 -20.96 -2.59
N ALA A 50 3.96 -19.81 -2.68
CA ALA A 50 5.21 -19.62 -1.98
C ALA A 50 5.00 -19.52 -0.46
N LEU A 51 3.96 -18.83 -0.02
CA LEU A 51 3.61 -18.59 1.39
C LEU A 51 2.92 -19.78 2.07
N GLY A 52 2.05 -20.49 1.37
CA GLY A 52 1.19 -21.55 1.94
C GLY A 52 -0.12 -21.04 2.54
N HIS A 53 -0.46 -19.77 2.38
CA HIS A 53 -1.73 -19.16 2.78
C HIS A 53 -2.15 -18.06 1.80
N GLU A 54 -3.38 -17.56 1.96
CA GLU A 54 -3.94 -16.51 1.10
C GLU A 54 -3.32 -15.14 1.39
N VAL A 55 -3.24 -14.30 0.35
CA VAL A 55 -2.90 -12.87 0.49
C VAL A 55 -4.18 -12.04 0.38
N VAL A 56 -4.34 -11.06 1.28
CA VAL A 56 -5.61 -10.34 1.46
C VAL A 56 -5.62 -8.97 0.78
N GLY A 57 -4.49 -8.33 0.53
CA GLY A 57 -4.47 -7.03 -0.12
C GLY A 57 -3.37 -6.86 -1.15
N GLY A 58 -3.33 -5.70 -1.77
CA GLY A 58 -2.33 -5.42 -2.78
C GLY A 58 -2.29 -3.98 -3.28
N ARG A 59 -1.38 -3.78 -4.23
CA ARG A 59 -1.19 -2.54 -4.98
C ARG A 59 -0.79 -2.87 -6.41
N GLN A 60 -1.26 -2.10 -7.37
CA GLN A 60 -0.78 -2.16 -8.74
C GLN A 60 0.56 -1.44 -8.93
N HIS A 61 1.37 -2.00 -9.81
CA HIS A 61 2.56 -1.32 -10.28
C HIS A 61 2.20 0.02 -10.95
N PHE A 62 3.02 1.04 -10.72
CA PHE A 62 2.80 2.41 -11.23
C PHE A 62 1.48 3.07 -10.77
N LEU A 63 0.84 2.56 -9.71
CA LEU A 63 -0.48 3.06 -9.27
C LEU A 63 -1.54 2.93 -10.40
N ASN A 64 -1.32 2.01 -11.34
CA ASN A 64 -2.19 1.84 -12.50
C ASN A 64 -3.58 1.38 -12.06
N LEU A 65 -4.58 2.22 -12.30
CA LEU A 65 -5.99 1.91 -12.10
C LEU A 65 -6.74 2.08 -13.42
N ALA A 66 -7.44 1.03 -13.83
CA ALA A 66 -8.34 1.09 -14.97
C ALA A 66 -9.52 2.02 -14.66
N PRO A 67 -10.03 2.77 -15.65
CA PRO A 67 -11.17 3.66 -15.47
C PRO A 67 -12.39 2.95 -14.87
N GLY A 68 -13.26 3.70 -14.20
CA GLY A 68 -14.55 3.18 -13.76
C GLY A 68 -14.49 2.14 -12.64
N LYS A 69 -13.39 2.03 -11.89
CA LYS A 69 -13.16 1.06 -10.79
C LYS A 69 -12.91 -0.38 -11.26
N GLU A 70 -12.59 -0.61 -12.54
CA GLU A 70 -12.40 -1.97 -13.09
C GLU A 70 -11.28 -2.74 -12.38
N THR A 71 -10.14 -2.11 -12.08
CA THR A 71 -9.06 -2.76 -11.33
C THR A 71 -9.51 -3.26 -9.96
N TRP A 72 -10.28 -2.45 -9.22
CA TRP A 72 -10.81 -2.86 -7.93
C TRP A 72 -11.84 -3.99 -8.06
N ARG A 73 -12.65 -4.01 -9.14
CA ARG A 73 -13.52 -5.17 -9.43
C ARG A 73 -12.71 -6.43 -9.67
N HIS A 74 -11.59 -6.34 -10.39
CA HIS A 74 -10.70 -7.49 -10.62
C HIS A 74 -10.07 -7.97 -9.31
N HIS A 75 -9.51 -7.06 -8.50
CA HIS A 75 -8.95 -7.36 -7.17
C HIS A 75 -9.94 -8.05 -6.26
N ARG A 76 -11.13 -7.46 -6.10
CA ARG A 76 -12.24 -8.05 -5.36
C ARG A 76 -12.62 -9.43 -5.89
N ALA A 77 -12.72 -9.59 -7.21
CA ALA A 77 -13.10 -10.86 -7.85
C ALA A 77 -12.06 -11.98 -7.73
N ILE A 78 -10.81 -11.67 -7.37
CA ILE A 78 -9.77 -12.67 -7.07
C ILE A 78 -9.58 -12.88 -5.57
N GLY A 79 -10.45 -12.29 -4.74
CA GLY A 79 -10.44 -12.43 -3.28
C GLY A 79 -9.36 -11.61 -2.60
N LEU A 80 -9.08 -10.40 -3.11
CA LEU A 80 -8.45 -9.36 -2.29
C LEU A 80 -9.55 -8.57 -1.58
N ASP A 81 -9.26 -8.20 -0.34
CA ASP A 81 -10.07 -7.41 0.57
C ASP A 81 -9.78 -5.91 0.46
N TYR A 82 -8.58 -5.54 0.02
CA TYR A 82 -8.27 -4.13 -0.20
C TYR A 82 -7.23 -3.85 -1.30
N ASP A 83 -7.24 -2.60 -1.75
CA ASP A 83 -6.25 -2.01 -2.66
C ASP A 83 -5.63 -0.75 -2.06
N SER A 84 -4.33 -0.55 -2.28
CA SER A 84 -3.62 0.67 -1.87
C SER A 84 -2.98 1.43 -3.05
N SER A 85 -3.60 1.37 -4.22
CA SER A 85 -3.05 1.94 -5.47
C SER A 85 -3.49 3.37 -5.73
N LEU A 86 -4.60 3.82 -5.16
CA LEU A 86 -5.15 5.14 -5.43
C LEU A 86 -4.23 6.24 -4.87
N GLY A 87 -3.59 7.01 -5.74
CA GLY A 87 -2.81 8.19 -5.36
C GLY A 87 -1.88 8.65 -6.48
N SER A 88 -0.82 9.37 -6.12
CA SER A 88 0.10 10.00 -7.06
C SER A 88 1.56 9.65 -6.78
N SER A 89 2.36 9.55 -7.86
CA SER A 89 3.82 9.39 -7.76
C SER A 89 4.58 10.73 -7.80
N THR A 90 3.88 11.83 -8.11
CA THR A 90 4.44 13.19 -8.27
C THR A 90 3.85 14.19 -7.30
N GLU A 91 2.72 13.87 -6.67
CA GLU A 91 2.07 14.69 -5.67
C GLU A 91 1.91 13.87 -4.39
N TYR A 92 1.81 14.54 -3.25
CA TYR A 92 1.55 13.94 -1.94
C TYR A 92 0.48 14.74 -1.19
N GLY A 93 -0.10 14.14 -0.16
CA GLY A 93 -1.17 14.69 0.65
C GLY A 93 -2.44 13.86 0.63
N PHE A 94 -3.46 14.34 1.36
CA PHE A 94 -4.75 13.66 1.51
C PHE A 94 -5.70 13.94 0.34
N GLN A 95 -5.21 13.74 -0.89
CA GLN A 95 -5.89 14.07 -2.14
C GLN A 95 -7.23 13.31 -2.33
N HIS A 96 -7.35 12.19 -1.63
CA HIS A 96 -8.48 11.28 -1.70
C HIS A 96 -9.21 11.14 -0.36
N GLY A 97 -9.05 12.12 0.53
CA GLY A 97 -9.64 12.12 1.86
C GLY A 97 -8.69 11.60 2.95
N TYR A 98 -9.17 11.67 4.19
CA TYR A 98 -8.43 11.30 5.39
C TYR A 98 -8.61 9.83 5.79
N ASP A 99 -9.66 9.17 5.30
CA ASP A 99 -10.02 7.81 5.68
C ASP A 99 -9.91 6.82 4.51
N PRO A 100 -9.61 5.54 4.78
CA PRO A 100 -9.89 4.46 3.84
C PRO A 100 -11.39 4.41 3.54
N PHE A 101 -11.76 4.04 2.33
CA PHE A 101 -13.17 4.05 1.91
C PHE A 101 -13.55 2.78 1.15
N ARG A 102 -14.86 2.50 1.10
CA ARG A 102 -15.42 1.35 0.40
C ARG A 102 -15.99 1.77 -0.96
N PRO A 103 -15.32 1.47 -2.08
CA PRO A 103 -15.79 1.91 -3.39
C PRO A 103 -17.06 1.22 -3.89
N PHE A 104 -17.48 0.13 -3.25
CA PHE A 104 -18.63 -0.70 -3.67
C PHE A 104 -19.68 -0.91 -2.57
N ASP A 105 -19.59 -0.16 -1.46
CA ASP A 105 -20.47 -0.31 -0.29
C ASP A 105 -20.49 -1.74 0.29
N ASP A 106 -19.35 -2.44 0.22
CA ASP A 106 -19.13 -3.77 0.77
C ASP A 106 -17.77 -3.87 1.49
N GLU A 107 -17.33 -5.06 1.85
CA GLU A 107 -16.08 -5.25 2.61
C GLU A 107 -14.82 -4.79 1.86
N PHE A 108 -14.85 -4.58 0.54
CA PHE A 108 -13.65 -4.16 -0.18
C PHE A 108 -13.26 -2.72 0.18
N VAL A 109 -12.03 -2.52 0.66
CA VAL A 109 -11.52 -1.22 1.09
C VAL A 109 -10.45 -0.68 0.15
N VAL A 110 -10.40 0.63 -0.03
CA VAL A 110 -9.29 1.33 -0.69
C VAL A 110 -8.57 2.17 0.36
N PHE A 111 -7.27 1.96 0.49
CA PHE A 111 -6.36 2.78 1.28
C PHE A 111 -5.64 3.77 0.35
N PRO A 112 -6.05 5.05 0.30
CA PRO A 112 -5.39 5.99 -0.59
C PRO A 112 -3.95 6.24 -0.17
N LEU A 113 -3.05 6.30 -1.15
CA LEU A 113 -1.66 6.63 -0.96
C LEU A 113 -1.52 8.13 -0.66
N THR A 114 -1.03 8.44 0.54
CA THR A 114 -0.79 9.82 0.98
C THR A 114 0.57 10.32 0.49
N ALA A 115 1.61 9.50 0.56
CA ALA A 115 2.94 9.91 0.13
C ALA A 115 3.76 8.75 -0.44
N MET A 116 4.38 8.99 -1.59
CA MET A 116 5.42 8.14 -2.17
C MET A 116 6.76 8.85 -2.03
N GLU A 117 7.83 8.12 -1.72
CA GLU A 117 9.14 8.72 -1.50
C GLU A 117 9.66 9.51 -2.71
N THR A 118 9.25 9.14 -3.93
CA THR A 118 9.59 9.86 -5.16
C THR A 118 8.95 11.25 -5.24
N ALA A 119 7.79 11.45 -4.62
CA ALA A 119 7.12 12.75 -4.56
C ALA A 119 7.68 13.65 -3.44
N LEU A 120 8.30 13.05 -2.41
CA LEU A 120 8.87 13.77 -1.27
C LEU A 120 10.28 14.30 -1.55
N VAL A 121 11.11 13.50 -2.23
CA VAL A 121 12.53 13.81 -2.44
C VAL A 121 12.75 14.35 -3.86
N GLU A 122 11.95 15.34 -4.27
CA GLU A 122 12.19 16.04 -5.53
C GLU A 122 13.42 16.95 -5.40
N GLY A 123 14.46 16.70 -6.20
CA GLY A 123 15.69 17.51 -6.20
C GLY A 123 16.73 17.16 -5.12
N GLY A 124 16.49 16.13 -4.29
CA GLY A 124 17.49 15.60 -3.35
C GLY A 124 17.67 16.40 -2.05
N ASP A 125 16.77 17.32 -1.72
CA ASP A 125 16.81 18.06 -0.46
C ASP A 125 16.09 17.29 0.66
N PHE A 126 16.89 16.69 1.54
CA PHE A 126 16.37 15.97 2.71
C PHE A 126 15.58 16.87 3.67
N THR A 127 15.94 18.16 3.80
CA THR A 127 15.26 19.08 4.72
C THR A 127 13.85 19.34 4.22
N ALA A 128 13.70 19.66 2.93
CA ALA A 128 12.40 19.87 2.32
C ALA A 128 11.54 18.59 2.37
N ALA A 129 12.14 17.42 2.11
CA ALA A 129 11.43 16.15 2.23
C ALA A 129 10.96 15.86 3.67
N TRP A 130 11.79 16.20 4.67
CA TRP A 130 11.41 16.08 6.07
C TRP A 130 10.29 17.05 6.46
N ASP A 131 10.38 18.32 6.06
CA ASP A 131 9.36 19.33 6.36
C ASP A 131 8.00 18.92 5.76
N ALA A 132 8.00 18.32 4.57
CA ALA A 132 6.80 17.74 3.97
C ALA A 132 6.24 16.58 4.81
N CYS A 133 7.09 15.62 5.21
CA CYS A 133 6.69 14.52 6.10
C CYS A 133 6.10 15.04 7.43
N GLU A 134 6.75 16.00 8.07
CA GLU A 134 6.30 16.56 9.35
C GLU A 134 4.98 17.33 9.20
N GLY A 135 4.81 18.06 8.10
CA GLY A 135 3.54 18.69 7.75
C GLY A 135 2.40 17.69 7.57
N LEU A 136 2.65 16.59 6.84
CA LEU A 136 1.66 15.53 6.63
C LEU A 136 1.28 14.80 7.93
N LEU A 137 2.25 14.53 8.81
CA LEU A 137 1.95 13.97 10.14
C LEU A 137 1.11 14.93 10.98
N GLY A 138 1.41 16.24 10.94
CA GLY A 138 0.63 17.26 11.62
C GLY A 138 -0.81 17.35 11.08
N GLU A 139 -0.98 17.30 9.76
CA GLU A 139 -2.30 17.27 9.12
C GLU A 139 -3.05 15.99 9.48
N ALA A 140 -2.38 14.83 9.50
CA ALA A 140 -2.98 13.56 9.87
C ALA A 140 -3.54 13.61 11.30
N ALA A 141 -2.72 14.06 12.26
CA ALA A 141 -3.11 14.17 13.66
C ALA A 141 -4.24 15.19 13.88
N ALA A 142 -4.31 16.26 13.07
CA ALA A 142 -5.37 17.26 13.17
C ALA A 142 -6.74 16.77 12.65
N ASN A 143 -6.75 15.70 11.84
CA ASN A 143 -7.94 15.18 11.17
C ASN A 143 -8.25 13.71 11.52
N ASP A 144 -7.57 13.14 12.51
CA ASP A 144 -7.66 11.70 12.86
C ASP A 144 -7.46 10.77 11.64
N ALA A 145 -6.55 11.15 10.74
CA ALA A 145 -6.43 10.53 9.42
C ALA A 145 -5.58 9.26 9.38
N VAL A 146 -5.84 8.43 8.37
CA VAL A 146 -4.97 7.32 7.96
C VAL A 146 -3.98 7.82 6.90
N MET A 147 -2.71 7.84 7.25
CA MET A 147 -1.62 8.17 6.33
C MET A 147 -1.00 6.89 5.76
N THR A 148 -1.19 6.63 4.45
CA THR A 148 -0.54 5.51 3.76
C THR A 148 0.73 6.00 3.07
N VAL A 149 1.85 5.32 3.30
CA VAL A 149 3.14 5.67 2.71
C VAL A 149 3.71 4.55 1.85
N LEU A 150 4.30 4.92 0.73
CA LEU A 150 4.99 4.01 -0.19
C LEU A 150 6.49 4.29 -0.12
N TRP A 151 7.28 3.22 0.06
CA TRP A 151 8.73 3.25 0.03
C TRP A 151 9.29 2.11 -0.82
N HIS A 152 10.15 2.41 -1.79
CA HIS A 152 10.80 1.38 -2.62
C HIS A 152 12.09 0.86 -1.95
N PRO A 153 12.25 -0.47 -1.76
CA PRO A 153 13.42 -1.04 -1.07
C PRO A 153 14.77 -0.67 -1.69
N ARG A 154 14.82 -0.45 -3.02
CA ARG A 154 16.03 -0.02 -3.73
C ARG A 154 16.61 1.27 -3.15
N LEU A 155 15.77 2.14 -2.61
CA LEU A 155 16.17 3.44 -2.08
C LEU A 155 16.72 3.37 -0.64
N VAL A 156 16.71 2.18 -0.02
CA VAL A 156 17.30 1.97 1.31
C VAL A 156 18.81 1.68 1.23
N GLY A 157 19.34 1.45 0.02
CA GLY A 157 20.75 1.15 -0.23
C GLY A 157 21.67 2.38 -0.20
N GLU A 158 22.99 2.13 -0.21
CA GLU A 158 24.03 3.18 -0.16
C GLU A 158 23.99 4.16 -1.34
N ASP A 159 23.45 3.72 -2.48
CA ASP A 159 23.29 4.55 -3.69
C ASP A 159 22.28 5.70 -3.52
N PHE A 160 21.46 5.67 -2.46
CA PHE A 160 20.37 6.63 -2.22
C PHE A 160 20.43 7.16 -0.78
N PRO A 161 21.44 8.00 -0.45
CA PRO A 161 21.62 8.52 0.89
C PRO A 161 20.40 9.34 1.33
N GLY A 162 20.03 9.23 2.61
CA GLY A 162 18.93 9.99 3.22
C GLY A 162 17.57 9.29 3.20
N TYR A 163 17.23 8.47 2.19
CA TYR A 163 15.92 7.82 2.11
C TYR A 163 15.65 6.85 3.28
N ARG A 164 16.66 6.05 3.67
CA ARG A 164 16.55 5.18 4.86
C ARG A 164 16.30 6.00 6.13
N GLU A 165 17.00 7.11 6.28
CA GLU A 165 16.89 7.97 7.44
C GLU A 165 15.54 8.70 7.47
N LEU A 166 15.07 9.15 6.31
CA LEU A 166 13.76 9.79 6.16
C LEU A 166 12.64 8.84 6.56
N TYR A 167 12.67 7.59 6.06
CA TYR A 167 11.70 6.55 6.42
C TYR A 167 11.72 6.24 7.93
N ARG A 168 12.91 6.06 8.50
CA ARG A 168 13.06 5.81 9.95
C ARG A 168 12.51 6.98 10.77
N ARG A 169 12.90 8.21 10.43
CA ARG A 169 12.48 9.41 11.14
C ARG A 169 10.97 9.65 11.03
N LEU A 170 10.36 9.33 9.89
CA LEU A 170 8.91 9.40 9.69
C LEU A 170 8.16 8.48 10.67
N ILE A 171 8.59 7.21 10.78
CA ILE A 171 7.98 6.24 11.70
C ILE A 171 8.19 6.67 13.15
N GLU A 172 9.41 7.03 13.52
CA GLU A 172 9.72 7.47 14.89
C GLU A 172 8.88 8.68 15.28
N ARG A 173 8.73 9.66 14.38
CA ARG A 173 7.92 10.84 14.64
C ARG A 173 6.43 10.54 14.74
N ALA A 174 5.91 9.64 13.90
CA ALA A 174 4.52 9.20 14.01
C ALA A 174 4.24 8.57 15.39
N LEU A 175 5.15 7.69 15.85
CA LEU A 175 5.05 7.06 17.17
C LEU A 175 5.19 8.07 18.33
N GLU A 176 6.07 9.07 18.21
CA GLU A 176 6.18 10.17 19.17
C GLU A 176 4.91 11.03 19.26
N MET A 177 4.12 11.04 18.18
CA MET A 177 2.82 11.72 18.10
C MET A 177 1.65 10.80 18.52
N ASP A 178 1.94 9.69 19.21
CA ASP A 178 0.98 8.69 19.68
C ASP A 178 0.18 8.00 18.55
N ALA A 179 0.67 8.04 17.31
CA ALA A 179 0.03 7.33 16.19
C ALA A 179 0.26 5.82 16.29
N TRP A 180 -0.72 5.04 15.81
CA TRP A 180 -0.50 3.64 15.49
C TRP A 180 0.20 3.52 14.12
N VAL A 181 1.19 2.63 14.02
CA VAL A 181 1.93 2.36 12.78
C VAL A 181 1.94 0.86 12.52
N GLY A 182 1.41 0.46 11.36
CA GLY A 182 1.36 -0.94 10.96
C GLY A 182 0.95 -1.12 9.49
N PRO A 183 0.87 -2.37 9.02
CA PRO A 183 0.47 -2.68 7.65
C PRO A 183 -1.04 -2.43 7.43
N PRO A 184 -1.49 -2.20 6.18
CA PRO A 184 -2.91 -1.97 5.90
C PRO A 184 -3.82 -3.11 6.35
N ARG A 185 -3.38 -4.38 6.34
CA ARG A 185 -4.16 -5.52 6.87
C ARG A 185 -4.55 -5.33 8.32
N ASP A 186 -3.61 -4.95 9.17
CA ASP A 186 -3.90 -4.79 10.60
C ASP A 186 -4.97 -3.71 10.79
N LEU A 187 -4.91 -2.60 10.04
CA LEU A 187 -5.96 -1.59 10.12
C LEU A 187 -7.28 -2.10 9.56
N TYR A 188 -7.26 -2.81 8.43
CA TYR A 188 -8.45 -3.40 7.80
C TYR A 188 -9.22 -4.30 8.79
N GLU A 189 -8.54 -5.13 9.57
CA GLU A 189 -9.15 -6.01 10.59
C GLU A 189 -9.87 -5.25 11.72
N HIS A 190 -9.56 -3.96 11.90
CA HIS A 190 -10.15 -3.08 12.92
C HIS A 190 -11.15 -2.07 12.34
N LEU A 191 -11.31 -1.99 11.02
CA LEU A 191 -12.32 -1.14 10.40
C LEU A 191 -13.71 -1.70 10.69
N ASP A 192 -14.64 -0.84 11.10
CA ASP A 192 -16.05 -1.23 11.20
C ASP A 192 -16.53 -1.76 9.84
N GLY A 193 -17.32 -2.83 9.84
CA GLY A 193 -17.97 -3.36 8.64
C GLY A 193 -18.88 -2.31 7.97
N PRO A 194 -19.32 -2.53 6.72
CA PRO A 194 -20.29 -1.66 6.06
C PRO A 194 -21.51 -1.52 6.97
N ALA A 195 -21.97 -0.27 7.16
CA ALA A 195 -23.19 -0.03 7.89
C ALA A 195 -24.31 -0.87 7.25
N VAL A 196 -24.94 -1.76 8.03
CA VAL A 196 -26.08 -2.56 7.56
C VAL A 196 -27.25 -1.60 7.30
N GLY A 197 -27.27 -1.00 6.11
CA GLY A 197 -28.20 0.03 5.68
C GLY A 197 -29.15 -0.52 4.63
N ALA A 198 -30.32 -0.95 5.11
CA ALA A 198 -31.57 -1.11 4.36
C ALA A 198 -31.52 -1.89 3.04
N ILE A 199 -31.78 -3.20 3.13
CA ILE A 199 -32.50 -3.90 2.06
C ILE A 199 -33.91 -3.31 2.06
N GLU A 200 -34.14 -2.23 1.32
CA GLU A 200 -35.48 -1.91 0.84
C GLU A 200 -35.77 -2.82 -0.35
N GLY A 201 -36.87 -3.57 -0.25
CA GLY A 201 -37.31 -4.54 -1.25
C GLY A 201 -38.05 -3.93 -2.44
#